data_AF-A0A7W0XM72-F1
#
_entry.id   AF-A0A7W0XM72-F1
#
_cell.length_a   1.000
_cell.length_b   1.000
_cell.length_c   1.000
_cell.angle_alpha   90.00
_cell.angle_beta   90.00
_cell.angle_gamma   90.00
#
_symmetry.space_group_name_H-M   'P 1'
#
loop_
_entity.id
_entity.type
_entity.pdbx_description
1 polymer ?
#
loop_
_entity_poly.entity_id
_entity_poly.type
_entity_poly.pdbx_seq_one_letter_code
_entity_poly.pdbx_strand_id
1 'polypeptide(L)' 'FQHRFAVYDREGAPCATPGCRGAIRRIVQSGRSTFFCPVCQR' A
#
# COMPACT_ATOMS: atom_id res chain seq x y z
N PHE A 1 -2.48 -1.36 26.90
CA PHE A 1 -1.39 -1.92 26.06
C PHE A 1 -2.06 -2.86 25.06
N GLN A 2 -1.65 -2.81 23.78
CA GLN A 2 -2.28 -3.47 22.60
C GLN A 2 -3.44 -2.64 22.00
N HIS A 3 -3.41 -2.16 20.76
CA HIS A 3 -2.45 -2.26 19.67
C HIS A 3 -2.25 -0.86 19.06
N ARG A 4 -1.00 -0.46 18.82
CA ARG A 4 -0.72 0.64 17.89
C ARG A 4 -1.29 0.22 16.55
N PHE A 5 -2.44 0.77 16.16
CA PHE A 5 -2.94 0.67 14.79
C PHE A 5 -2.03 1.49 13.87
N ALA A 6 -0.78 1.04 13.69
CA ALA A 6 0.18 1.62 12.75
C ALA A 6 -0.14 1.23 11.30
N VAL A 7 -1.42 1.02 10.98
CA VAL A 7 -1.86 0.34 9.75
C VAL A 7 -2.96 1.11 9.01
N TYR A 8 -3.22 2.36 9.39
CA TYR A 8 -3.80 3.33 8.46
C TYR A 8 -2.66 4.12 7.81
N ASP A 9 -2.77 4.39 6.50
CA ASP A 9 -1.83 5.14 5.65
C ASP A 9 -0.56 4.45 5.14
N ARG A 10 -0.69 3.27 4.51
CA ARG A 10 0.27 2.90 3.45
C ARG A 10 -0.10 3.42 2.07
N GLU A 11 -1.27 4.02 1.89
CA GLU A 11 -1.58 4.75 0.66
C GLU A 11 -0.61 5.93 0.53
N GLY A 12 0.20 5.95 -0.54
CA GLY A 12 1.24 6.96 -0.75
C GLY A 12 2.60 6.64 -0.12
N ALA A 13 2.71 5.57 0.68
CA ALA A 13 4.01 5.13 1.19
C ALA A 13 4.91 4.56 0.06
N PRO A 14 6.24 4.70 0.17
CA PRO A 14 7.16 4.07 -0.78
C PRO A 14 6.99 2.55 -0.76
N CYS A 15 7.14 1.94 -1.93
CA CYS A 15 7.14 0.49 -2.06
C CYS A 15 8.27 -0.11 -1.22
N ALA A 16 7.98 -1.17 -0.47
CA ALA A 16 8.96 -1.86 0.35
C ALA A 16 9.99 -2.66 -0.48
N THR A 17 9.79 -2.79 -1.79
CA THR A 17 10.71 -3.50 -2.68
C THR A 17 12.02 -2.72 -2.84
N PRO A 18 13.18 -3.30 -2.50
CA PRO A 18 14.47 -2.65 -2.69
C PRO A 18 14.68 -2.20 -4.14
N GLY A 19 15.03 -0.93 -4.33
CA GLY A 19 15.23 -0.33 -5.65
C GLY A 19 13.95 0.10 -6.38
N CYS A 20 12.76 -0.18 -5.83
CA CYS A 20 11.51 0.33 -6.37
C CYS A 20 11.26 1.77 -5.88
N ARG A 21 11.05 2.68 -6.83
CA ARG A 21 10.67 4.09 -6.56
C ARG A 21 9.15 4.33 -6.64
N GLY A 22 8.37 3.26 -6.78
CA GLY A 22 6.91 3.33 -6.82
C GLY A 22 6.32 3.60 -5.45
N ALA A 23 5.15 4.23 -5.40
CA ALA A 23 4.34 4.35 -4.20
C ALA A 23 3.21 3.32 -4.21
N ILE A 24 2.81 2.84 -3.03
CA ILE A 24 1.64 1.99 -2.88
C ILE A 24 0.38 2.81 -3.16
N ARG A 25 -0.46 2.31 -4.07
CA ARG A 25 -1.75 2.90 -4.43
C ARG A 25 -2.89 2.08 -3.86
N ARG A 26 -3.98 2.75 -3.48
CA ARG A 26 -5.23 2.10 -3.13
C ARG A 26 -6.17 2.11 -4.32
N ILE A 27 -6.82 0.99 -4.59
CA ILE A 27 -7.97 0.89 -5.49
C ILE A 27 -9.13 0.26 -4.74
N VAL A 28 -10.35 0.60 -5.14
CA VAL A 28 -11.56 -0.02 -4.62
C VAL A 28 -12.16 -0.86 -5.74
N GLN A 29 -12.29 -2.16 -5.50
CA GLN A 29 -12.94 -3.10 -6.42
C GLN A 29 -14.08 -3.78 -5.69
N SER A 30 -15.31 -3.64 -6.20
CA SER A 30 -16.52 -4.24 -5.62
C SER A 30 -16.66 -4.00 -4.11
N GLY A 31 -16.35 -2.78 -3.65
CA GLY A 31 -16.43 -2.39 -2.25
C GLY A 31 -15.26 -2.86 -1.36
N ARG A 32 -14.26 -3.56 -1.91
CA ARG A 32 -13.05 -3.96 -1.18
C ARG A 32 -11.89 -3.05 -1.56
N SER A 33 -11.20 -2.51 -0.55
CA SER A 33 -9.97 -1.73 -0.76
C SER A 33 -8.78 -2.69 -0.94
N THR A 34 -8.02 -2.49 -2.01
CA THR A 34 -6.79 -3.22 -2.32
C THR A 34 -5.65 -2.22 -2.41
N PHE A 35 -4.49 -2.57 -1.84
CA PHE A 35 -3.27 -1.78 -1.92
C PHE A 35 -2.26 -2.51 -2.79
N PHE A 36 -1.70 -1.84 -3.79
CA PHE A 36 -0.75 -2.46 -4.72
C PHE A 36 0.30 -1.45 -5.19
N CYS A 37 1.47 -1.94 -5.61
CA CYS A 37 2.47 -1.10 -6.25
C CYS A 37 2.37 -1.24 -7.78
N PRO A 38 2.02 -0.18 -8.54
CA PRO A 38 1.89 -0.28 -10.00
C PRO A 38 3.21 -0.51 -10.75
N VAL A 39 4.35 -0.37 -10.05
CA VAL A 39 5.69 -0.63 -10.62
C VAL A 39 6.09 -2.08 -10.46
N CYS A 40 5.78 -2.71 -9.31
CA CYS A 40 6.12 -4.10 -9.03
C CYS A 40 5.03 -5.09 -9.43
N GLN A 41 3.75 -4.71 -9.31
CA GLN A 41 2.60 -5.51 -9.68
C GLN A 41 2.07 -4.98 -11.01
N ARG A 42 2.36 -5.75 -12.07
CA ARG A 42 1.89 -5.53 -13.44
C ARG A 42 1.01 -6.70 -13.85
#